data_AF-R4Z6V7-F1
#
_entry.id   AF-R4Z6V7-F1
#
_cell.length_a   1.000
_cell.length_b   1.000
_cell.length_c   1.000
_cell.angle_alpha   90.00
_cell.angle_beta   90.00
_cell.angle_gamma   90.00
#
_symmetry.space_group_name_H-M   'P 1'
#
loop_
_entity.id
_entity.type
_entity.pdbx_description
1 polymer ?
#
loop_
_entity_poly.entity_id
_entity_poly.type
_entity_poly.pdbx_seq_one_letter_code
_entity_poly.pdbx_strand_id
1 'polypeptide(L)' 'MLTPADRHAGQGQRIDTARQADLDAAYQAHPERFPNGRPHPPHQPERVWINPTELHTR' A
#
# COMPACT_ATOMS: atom_id res chain seq x y z
N MET A 1 -9.67 1.24 1.23
CA MET A 1 -8.85 1.04 2.46
C MET A 1 -8.15 -0.29 2.38
N LEU A 2 -6.95 -0.42 2.94
CA LEU A 2 -6.35 -1.73 3.20
C LEU A 2 -6.71 -2.12 4.64
N THR A 3 -7.18 -3.34 4.87
CA THR A 3 -7.57 -3.76 6.21
C THR A 3 -6.39 -4.41 6.96
N PRO A 4 -6.41 -4.43 8.30
CA PRO A 4 -5.47 -5.25 9.06
C PRO A 4 -5.48 -6.73 8.66
N ALA A 5 -6.63 -7.27 8.22
CA ALA A 5 -6.74 -8.65 7.74
C ALA A 5 -5.95 -8.89 6.45
N ASP A 6 -6.03 -7.96 5.48
CA ASP A 6 -5.25 -8.05 4.24
C ASP A 6 -3.73 -8.05 4.52
N ARG A 7 -3.30 -7.20 5.46
CA ARG A 7 -1.90 -7.12 5.90
C ARG A 7 -1.49 -8.39 6.64
N HIS A 8 -2.30 -8.87 7.58
CA HIS A 8 -2.03 -10.12 8.30
C HIS A 8 -1.89 -11.31 7.34
N ALA A 9 -2.72 -11.36 6.29
CA ALA A 9 -2.68 -12.40 5.25
C ALA A 9 -1.53 -12.23 4.24
N GLY A 10 -0.66 -11.22 4.38
CA GLY A 10 0.44 -10.95 3.45
C GLY A 10 -0.01 -10.46 2.07
N GLN A 11 -1.24 -9.97 1.93
CA GLN A 11 -1.78 -9.48 0.65
C GLN A 11 -1.40 -8.02 0.34
N GLY A 12 -0.72 -7.35 1.28
CA GLY A 12 -0.40 -5.92 1.20
C GLY A 12 0.31 -5.53 -0.09
N GLN A 13 1.40 -6.23 -0.44
CA GLN A 13 2.19 -5.92 -1.63
C GLN A 13 1.37 -6.01 -2.92
N ARG A 14 0.58 -7.08 -3.08
CA ARG A 14 -0.27 -7.27 -4.27
C ARG A 14 -1.28 -6.13 -4.44
N ILE A 15 -1.87 -5.67 -3.33
CA ILE A 15 -2.84 -4.58 -3.37
C ILE A 15 -2.14 -3.23 -3.62
N ASP A 16 -0.95 -3.02 -3.05
CA ASP A 16 -0.16 -1.81 -3.28
C ASP A 16 0.28 -1.71 -4.75
N THR A 17 0.66 -2.83 -5.40
CA THR A 17 0.95 -2.87 -6.85
C THR A 17 -0.27 -2.50 -7.69
N ALA A 18 -1.45 -3.06 -7.39
CA ALA A 18 -2.67 -2.74 -8.12
C ALA A 18 -3.03 -1.25 -7.99
N ARG A 19 -2.93 -0.69 -6.78
CA ARG A 19 -3.16 0.75 -6.57
C ARG A 19 -2.16 1.62 -7.30
N GLN A 20 -0.89 1.22 -7.37
CA GLN A 20 0.10 2.01 -8.09
C GLN A 20 -0.24 2.11 -9.57
N ALA A 21 -0.77 1.04 -10.20
CA ALA A 21 -1.20 1.09 -11.59
C ALA A 21 -2.35 2.11 -11.81
N ASP A 22 -3.35 2.13 -10.92
CA ASP A 22 -4.45 3.09 -11.00
C ASP A 22 -3.96 4.54 -10.79
N LEU A 23 -3.07 4.74 -9.82
CA LEU A 23 -2.44 6.03 -9.54
C LEU A 23 -1.61 6.54 -10.73
N ASP A 24 -0.89 5.65 -11.40
CA ASP A 24 -0.10 5.97 -12.59
C ASP A 24 -0.99 6.39 -13.74
N ALA A 25 -2.07 5.66 -14.00
CA ALA A 25 -3.04 6.00 -15.04
C ALA A 25 -3.69 7.38 -14.76
N ALA A 26 -4.07 7.64 -13.51
CA ALA A 26 -4.63 8.93 -13.11
C ALA A 26 -3.64 10.08 -13.27
N TYR A 27 -2.36 9.85 -12.90
CA TYR A 27 -1.30 10.85 -13.05
C TYR A 27 -0.99 11.14 -14.52
N GLN A 28 -0.94 10.12 -15.38
CA GLN A 28 -0.73 10.28 -16.82
C GLN A 28 -1.86 11.05 -17.50
N ALA A 29 -3.11 10.83 -17.08
CA ALA A 29 -4.26 11.53 -17.65
C ALA A 29 -4.35 13.00 -17.21
N HIS A 30 -3.98 13.31 -15.96
CA HIS A 30 -4.18 14.62 -15.34
C HIS A 30 -3.04 15.01 -14.39
N PRO A 31 -1.81 15.26 -14.90
CA PRO A 31 -0.67 15.60 -14.05
C PRO A 31 -0.88 16.88 -13.23
N GLU A 32 -1.67 17.83 -13.74
CA GLU A 32 -2.01 19.10 -13.08
C GLU A 32 -2.78 18.92 -11.76
N ARG A 33 -3.44 17.77 -11.56
CA ARG A 33 -4.16 17.45 -10.32
C ARG A 33 -3.23 16.97 -9.20
N PHE A 34 -1.96 16.72 -9.52
CA PHE A 34 -0.96 16.19 -8.60
C PHE A 34 0.22 17.16 -8.47
N PRO A 35 0.06 18.28 -7.74
CA PRO A 35 1.09 19.32 -7.62
C PRO A 35 2.39 18.82 -6.96
N ASN A 36 2.33 17.70 -6.24
CA ASN A 36 3.49 17.05 -5.61
C ASN A 36 4.08 15.92 -6.47
N GLY A 37 3.73 15.84 -7.76
CA GLY A 37 4.19 14.80 -8.68
C GLY A 37 3.42 13.48 -8.54
N ARG A 38 4.00 12.42 -9.11
CA ARG A 38 3.40 11.07 -9.15
C ARG A 38 2.99 10.61 -7.74
N PRO A 39 1.72 10.27 -7.50
CA PRO A 39 1.26 9.77 -6.21
C PRO A 39 1.70 8.30 -5.99
N HIS A 40 1.87 7.93 -4.73
CA HIS A 40 2.24 6.57 -4.31
C HIS A 40 1.30 6.09 -3.19
N PRO A 41 1.02 4.78 -3.08
CA PRO A 41 0.35 4.21 -1.91
C PRO A 41 1.11 4.57 -0.63
N PRO A 42 0.41 4.75 0.51
CA PRO A 42 1.06 5.06 1.78
C PRO A 42 1.98 3.90 2.20
N HIS A 43 3.15 4.25 2.71
CA HIS A 43 4.08 3.26 3.27
C HIS A 43 3.45 2.60 4.49
N GLN A 44 3.37 1.26 4.48
CA GLN A 44 2.77 0.46 5.55
C GLN A 44 3.62 -0.80 5.78
N PRO A 45 3.57 -1.38 7.00
CA PRO A 45 4.23 -2.66 7.27
C PRO A 45 3.78 -3.76 6.29
N GLU A 46 4.66 -4.72 6.00
CA GLU A 46 4.29 -5.87 5.16
C GLU A 46 3.19 -6.71 5.82
N ARG A 47 3.30 -6.92 7.14
CA ARG A 47 2.35 -7.69 7.96
C ARG A 47 2.10 -6.98 9.29
N VAL A 48 0.89 -7.13 9.83
CA VAL A 48 0.50 -6.61 11.15
C VAL A 48 -0.12 -7.73 11.99
N TRP A 49 -0.01 -7.63 13.32
CA TRP A 49 -0.48 -8.65 14.28
C TRP A 49 -1.17 -7.97 15.46
N ILE A 50 -2.24 -8.58 15.99
CA ILE A 50 -2.91 -8.12 17.23
C ILE A 50 -2.28 -8.79 18.47
N ASN A 51 -1.87 -10.06 18.36
CA ASN A 51 -1.11 -10.77 19.38
C ASN A 51 -0.03 -11.63 18.69
N PRO A 52 1.20 -11.12 18.53
CA PRO A 52 2.26 -11.86 17.88
C PRO A 52 2.65 -13.08 18.74
N THR A 53 2.59 -14.28 18.17
CA THR A 53 2.93 -15.52 18.91
C THR A 53 4.43 -15.77 19.02
N GLU A 54 5.27 -15.03 18.28
CA GLU A 54 6.72 -14.95 18.50
C GLU A 54 7.22 -13.53 18.16
N LEU A 55 8.26 -13.09 18.87
CA LEU A 55 9.00 -11.86 18.57
C LEU A 55 9.60 -12.00 17.17
N HIS A 56 9.00 -11.37 16.16
CA HIS A 56 9.65 -11.25 14.86
C HIS A 56 10.92 -10.40 15.06
N THR A 57 12.07 -11.07 15.11
CA THR A 57 13.38 -10.44 15.04
C THR A 57 13.41 -9.55 13.80
N ARG A 58 13.67 -8.26 14.04
CA ARG A 58 13.86 -7.24 13.00
C ARG A 58 15.06 -7.55 12.12
#